data_AF-A0AB39SKZ4-F1
#
_entry.id   AF-A0AB39SKZ4-F1
#
_cell.length_a   1.000
_cell.length_b   1.000
_cell.length_c   1.000
_cell.angle_alpha   90.00
_cell.angle_beta   90.00
_cell.angle_gamma   90.00
#
_symmetry.space_group_name_H-M   'P 1'
#
loop_
_entity.id
_entity.type
_entity.pdbx_description
1 polymer ?
#
loop_
_entity_poly.entity_id
_entity_poly.type
_entity_poly.pdbx_seq_one_letter_code
_entity_poly.pdbx_strand_id
1 'polypeptide(L)'
;MLVGGLAATLLAVAGTGSQAAAATVTYPLAPGYDVNVRSGPGTHYPVVRTIPAGSSIPIRCQCPGESVTGPYGTSTIWDNIANGQFVSDAYVKTGSDGYVAPRCS
;
A
#
# COMPACT_ATOMS: atom_id res chain seq x y z
N MET A 1 -59.33 -37.42 3.38
CA MET A 1 -58.03 -37.25 2.71
C MET A 1 -57.32 -36.08 3.37
N LEU A 2 -56.20 -36.34 4.05
CA LEU A 2 -55.24 -35.32 4.52
C LEU A 2 -54.83 -34.43 3.31
N VAL A 3 -54.43 -33.17 3.44
CA VAL A 3 -53.26 -32.67 4.17
C VAL A 3 -53.41 -31.16 4.40
N GLY A 4 -53.19 -30.71 5.64
CA GLY A 4 -53.05 -29.30 5.99
C GLY A 4 -51.64 -28.78 5.66
N GLY A 5 -51.55 -27.64 4.97
CA GLY A 5 -50.30 -26.99 4.62
C GLY A 5 -49.75 -26.14 5.77
N LEU A 6 -48.60 -26.51 6.30
CA LEU A 6 -47.83 -25.71 7.27
C LEU A 6 -47.01 -24.66 6.50
N ALA A 7 -47.37 -23.38 6.64
CA ALA A 7 -46.58 -22.26 6.16
C ALA A 7 -45.44 -21.99 7.15
N ALA A 8 -44.20 -22.31 6.76
CA ALA A 8 -43.01 -21.97 7.54
C ALA A 8 -42.58 -20.52 7.24
N THR A 9 -42.70 -19.64 8.22
CA THR A 9 -42.13 -18.29 8.18
C THR A 9 -40.62 -18.35 8.36
N LEU A 10 -39.88 -17.97 7.33
CA LEU A 10 -38.41 -17.87 7.34
C LEU A 10 -37.99 -16.52 7.96
N LEU A 11 -37.36 -16.54 9.12
CA LEU A 11 -36.70 -15.36 9.71
C LEU A 11 -35.35 -15.13 9.00
N ALA A 12 -35.21 -14.00 8.31
CA ALA A 12 -33.92 -13.54 7.78
C ALA A 12 -33.15 -12.77 8.88
N VAL A 13 -32.06 -13.37 9.39
CA VAL A 13 -31.11 -12.68 10.27
C VAL A 13 -30.14 -11.90 9.38
N ALA A 14 -30.29 -10.58 9.32
CA ALA A 14 -29.31 -9.69 8.70
C ALA A 14 -28.07 -9.58 9.61
N GLY A 15 -27.02 -10.35 9.31
CA GLY A 15 -25.73 -10.22 9.96
C GLY A 15 -25.07 -8.88 9.58
N THR A 16 -24.96 -7.94 10.52
CA THR A 16 -24.12 -6.76 10.37
C THR A 16 -22.67 -7.17 10.53
N GLY A 17 -22.01 -7.53 9.43
CA GLY A 17 -20.56 -7.72 9.40
C GLY A 17 -19.85 -6.40 9.66
N SER A 18 -19.33 -6.22 10.87
CA SER A 18 -18.41 -5.12 11.19
C SER A 18 -17.12 -5.32 10.40
N GLN A 19 -16.99 -4.65 9.26
CA GLN A 19 -15.72 -4.57 8.53
C GLN A 19 -14.74 -3.77 9.39
N ALA A 20 -13.81 -4.45 10.06
CA ALA A 20 -12.70 -3.78 10.72
C ALA A 20 -11.87 -3.06 9.65
N ALA A 21 -11.85 -1.73 9.68
CA ALA A 21 -10.98 -0.95 8.81
C ALA A 21 -9.53 -1.28 9.18
N ALA A 22 -8.80 -1.92 8.27
CA ALA A 22 -7.37 -2.13 8.45
C ALA A 22 -6.68 -0.76 8.56
N ALA A 23 -6.02 -0.50 9.70
CA ALA A 23 -5.23 0.71 9.86
C ALA A 23 -4.11 0.70 8.80
N THR A 24 -4.13 1.68 7.91
CA THR A 24 -3.06 1.83 6.91
C THR A 24 -1.84 2.41 7.60
N VAL A 25 -0.77 1.62 7.72
CA VAL A 25 0.51 2.10 8.23
C VAL A 25 1.10 3.05 7.20
N THR A 26 1.42 4.27 7.64
CA THR A 26 2.05 5.29 6.80
C THR A 26 3.44 5.61 7.29
N TYR A 27 4.36 5.83 6.36
CA TYR A 27 5.75 6.13 6.63
C TYR A 27 6.08 7.54 6.16
N PRO A 28 6.81 8.35 6.96
CA PRO A 28 7.18 9.68 6.56
C PRO A 28 8.27 9.65 5.49
N LEU A 29 8.20 10.58 4.54
CA LEU A 29 9.26 10.80 3.56
C LEU A 29 10.45 11.53 4.18
N ALA A 30 11.59 11.47 3.49
CA ALA A 30 12.78 12.22 3.86
C ALA A 30 12.48 13.73 4.01
N PRO A 31 12.82 14.36 5.16
CA PRO A 31 12.58 15.78 5.38
C PRO A 31 13.29 16.65 4.35
N GLY A 32 12.57 17.60 3.75
CA GLY A 32 13.14 18.54 2.76
C GLY A 32 13.29 17.99 1.34
N TYR A 33 12.82 16.77 1.06
CA TYR A 33 12.88 16.18 -0.29
C TYR A 33 11.49 16.01 -0.89
N ASP A 34 11.30 16.56 -2.09
CA ASP A 34 10.17 16.21 -2.93
C ASP A 34 10.46 14.87 -3.61
N VAL A 35 9.54 13.92 -3.45
CA VAL A 35 9.76 12.53 -3.86
C VAL A 35 8.94 12.21 -5.10
N ASN A 36 9.62 11.72 -6.13
CA ASN A 36 8.99 11.34 -7.39
C ASN A 36 8.35 9.95 -7.27
N VAL A 37 7.07 9.89 -7.60
CA VAL A 37 6.32 8.64 -7.79
C VAL A 37 6.45 8.24 -9.24
N ARG A 38 6.84 7.00 -9.49
CA ARG A 38 7.10 6.46 -10.82
C ARG A 38 6.11 5.37 -11.17
N SER A 39 5.96 5.12 -12.46
CA SER A 39 5.06 4.07 -12.96
C SER A 39 5.62 2.64 -12.83
N GLY A 40 6.82 2.48 -12.26
CA GLY A 40 7.47 1.19 -12.09
C GLY A 40 8.68 1.27 -11.15
N PRO A 41 9.27 0.12 -10.79
CA PRO A 41 10.36 0.03 -9.81
C PRO A 41 11.73 0.36 -10.43
N GLY A 42 11.90 1.60 -10.89
CA GLY A 42 13.14 2.06 -11.51
C GLY A 42 13.10 3.53 -11.93
N THR A 43 14.27 4.16 -12.08
CA THR A 43 14.39 5.57 -12.50
C THR A 43 14.15 5.77 -13.99
N HIS A 44 14.25 4.70 -14.78
CA HIS A 44 13.88 4.65 -16.19
C HIS A 44 12.36 4.72 -16.43
N TYR A 45 11.54 4.42 -15.41
CA TYR A 45 10.09 4.61 -15.51
C TYR A 45 9.70 6.09 -15.40
N PRO A 46 8.71 6.54 -16.18
CA PRO A 46 8.24 7.92 -16.10
C PRO A 46 7.70 8.27 -14.71
N VAL A 47 7.90 9.53 -14.34
CA VAL A 47 7.32 10.12 -13.13
C VAL A 47 5.84 10.38 -13.39
N VAL A 48 4.97 9.79 -12.56
CA VAL A 48 3.51 9.94 -12.67
C VAL A 48 2.98 11.08 -11.79
N ARG A 49 3.66 11.35 -10.67
CA ARG A 49 3.40 12.51 -9.79
C ARG A 49 4.60 12.74 -8.87
N THR A 50 4.62 13.88 -8.19
CA THR A 50 5.59 14.18 -7.13
C THR A 50 4.85 14.41 -5.82
N ILE A 51 5.42 13.94 -4.72
CA ILE A 51 4.91 14.11 -3.36
C ILE A 51 5.79 15.14 -2.67
N PRO A 52 5.21 16.22 -2.11
CA PRO A 52 5.99 17.25 -1.46
C PRO A 52 6.64 16.75 -0.17
N ALA A 53 7.78 17.34 0.16
CA ALA A 53 8.49 17.11 1.41
C ALA A 53 7.58 17.20 2.65
N GLY A 54 7.87 16.37 3.67
CA GLY A 54 7.09 16.33 4.90
C GLY A 54 5.77 15.55 4.82
N SER A 55 5.45 14.96 3.66
CA SER A 55 4.33 14.04 3.53
C SER A 55 4.66 12.65 4.08
N SER A 56 3.62 11.88 4.39
CA SER A 56 3.70 10.45 4.70
C SER A 56 2.94 9.64 3.66
N ILE A 57 3.47 8.46 3.32
CA ILE A 57 2.89 7.57 2.31
C ILE A 57 2.52 6.22 2.90
N PRO A 58 1.42 5.60 2.46
CA PRO A 58 1.15 4.21 2.75
C PRO A 58 2.02 3.31 1.88
N ILE A 59 2.51 2.20 2.42
CA ILE A 59 3.18 1.15 1.64
C ILE A 59 2.22 -0.04 1.55
N ARG A 60 1.78 -0.36 0.33
CA ARG A 60 0.88 -1.50 0.09
C ARG A 60 1.66 -2.80 -0.07
N CYS A 61 2.70 -2.73 -0.88
CA CYS A 61 3.62 -3.83 -1.12
C CYS A 61 4.97 -3.28 -1.52
N GLN A 62 5.99 -4.13 -1.47
CA GLN A 62 7.35 -3.81 -1.83
C GLN A 62 7.88 -4.77 -2.89
N CYS A 63 8.69 -4.26 -3.80
CA CYS A 63 9.28 -5.03 -4.88
C CYS A 63 10.75 -4.66 -5.09
N PRO A 64 11.58 -5.60 -5.55
CA PRO A 64 12.94 -5.28 -5.98
C PRO A 64 12.90 -4.48 -7.28
N GLY A 65 13.86 -3.57 -7.45
CA GLY A 65 14.00 -2.75 -8.64
C GLY A 65 15.39 -2.14 -8.78
N GLU A 66 15.46 -1.03 -9.50
CA GLU A 66 16.70 -0.30 -9.72
C GLU A 66 17.31 0.19 -8.39
N SER A 67 18.64 0.17 -8.28
CA SER A 67 19.34 0.71 -7.12
C SER A 67 19.31 2.23 -7.14
N VAL A 68 18.83 2.84 -6.06
CA VAL A 68 18.74 4.29 -5.92
C VAL A 68 19.39 4.71 -4.61
N THR A 69 20.25 5.73 -4.69
CA THR A 69 20.85 6.38 -3.53
C THR A 69 20.03 7.59 -3.14
N GLY A 70 19.58 7.63 -1.88
CA GLY A 70 18.79 8.70 -1.30
C GLY A 70 19.25 9.06 0.11
N PRO A 71 18.45 9.89 0.82
CA PRO A 71 18.78 10.41 2.15
C PRO A 71 18.97 9.33 3.22
N TYR A 72 18.34 8.16 3.05
CA TYR A 72 18.44 7.04 3.99
C TYR A 72 19.44 5.95 3.53
N GLY A 73 20.25 6.23 2.50
CA GLY A 73 21.24 5.29 1.97
C GLY A 73 20.89 4.80 0.56
N THR A 74 21.48 3.67 0.17
CA THR A 74 21.20 3.06 -1.13
C THR A 74 20.28 1.87 -0.95
N SER A 75 19.13 1.89 -1.63
CA SER A 75 18.14 0.82 -1.59
C SER A 75 17.84 0.30 -2.99
N THR A 76 17.56 -1.00 -3.07
CA THR A 76 17.03 -1.66 -4.27
C THR A 76 15.54 -1.98 -4.13
N ILE A 77 14.94 -1.53 -3.02
CA ILE A 77 13.54 -1.77 -2.68
C ILE A 77 12.70 -0.59 -3.19
N TRP A 78 11.57 -0.93 -3.80
CA TRP A 78 10.59 0.01 -4.30
C TRP A 78 9.24 -0.24 -3.63
N ASP A 79 8.71 0.84 -3.05
CA ASP A 79 7.45 0.87 -2.34
C ASP A 79 6.30 1.15 -3.29
N ASN A 80 5.36 0.21 -3.42
CA ASN A 80 4.11 0.46 -4.10
C ASN A 80 3.15 1.20 -3.15
N ILE A 81 2.86 2.45 -3.49
CA ILE A 81 1.96 3.31 -2.69
C ILE A 81 0.52 3.29 -3.21
N ALA A 82 0.34 2.95 -4.50
CA ALA A 82 -0.94 2.82 -5.18
C ALA A 82 -0.78 1.99 -6.45
N ASN A 83 -1.89 1.71 -7.15
CA ASN A 83 -1.89 0.89 -8.36
C ASN A 83 -0.90 1.41 -9.41
N GLY A 84 0.17 0.67 -9.65
CA GLY A 84 1.26 1.05 -10.57
C GLY A 84 2.09 2.27 -10.14
N GLN A 85 2.03 2.68 -8.87
CA GLN A 85 2.73 3.86 -8.35
C GLN A 85 3.79 3.45 -7.35
N PHE A 86 5.06 3.75 -7.69
CA PHE A 86 6.22 3.28 -6.95
C PHE A 86 7.10 4.44 -6.49
N VAL A 87 7.62 4.32 -5.28
CA VAL A 87 8.58 5.23 -4.66
C VAL A 87 9.80 4.43 -4.23
N SER A 88 11.00 5.00 -4.36
CA SER A 88 12.22 4.36 -3.87
C SER A 88 12.26 4.40 -2.34
N ASP A 89 12.45 3.25 -1.71
CA ASP A 89 12.55 3.10 -0.24
C ASP A 89 13.70 3.95 0.36
N ALA A 90 14.74 4.24 -0.43
CA ALA A 90 15.82 5.17 -0.06
C ALA A 90 15.36 6.60 0.36
N TYR A 91 14.11 6.98 0.05
CA TYR A 91 13.49 8.26 0.42
C TYR A 91 12.39 8.14 1.48
N VAL A 92 12.11 6.93 1.97
CA VAL A 92 11.01 6.64 2.90
C VAL A 92 11.60 6.18 4.21
N LYS A 93 11.16 6.77 5.33
CA LYS A 93 11.65 6.40 6.65
C LYS A 93 10.88 5.19 7.17
N THR A 94 11.23 4.01 6.66
CA THR A 94 10.67 2.72 7.09
C THR A 94 11.31 2.20 8.38
N GLY A 95 12.56 2.60 8.63
CA GLY A 95 13.36 2.15 9.79
C GLY A 95 14.02 0.79 9.61
N SER A 96 14.04 0.25 8.39
CA SER A 96 14.62 -1.03 8.02
C SER A 96 15.20 -0.94 6.61
N ASP A 97 16.38 -1.53 6.39
CA ASP A 97 16.98 -1.67 5.05
C ASP A 97 16.38 -2.86 4.25
N GLY A 98 15.50 -3.64 4.90
CA GLY A 98 14.74 -4.73 4.31
C GLY A 98 13.25 -4.44 4.19
N TYR A 99 12.50 -5.45 3.75
CA TYR A 99 11.07 -5.35 3.49
C TYR A 99 10.26 -5.12 4.78
N VAL A 100 9.50 -4.02 4.83
CA VAL A 100 8.54 -3.69 5.90
C VAL A 100 7.09 -4.00 5.52
N ALA A 101 6.83 -4.26 4.23
CA ALA A 101 5.53 -4.62 3.70
C ALA A 101 5.60 -5.95 2.90
N PRO A 102 4.45 -6.60 2.63
CA PRO A 102 4.41 -7.79 1.79
C PRO A 102 5.03 -7.55 0.41
N ARG A 103 5.49 -8.62 -0.25
CA ARG A 103 5.99 -8.53 -1.62
C ARG A 103 4.85 -8.22 -2.59
N CYS A 104 5.11 -7.38 -3.59
CA CYS A 104 4.17 -7.20 -4.68
C CYS A 104 4.02 -8.52 -5.47
N SER A 105 2.77 -8.87 -5.77
CA SER A 105 2.37 -10.08 -6.52
C SER A 105 2.22 -9.81 -8.01
#